data_AF-A0A942UZ27-F1
#
_entry.id   AF-A0A942UZ27-F1
#
_cell.length_a   1.000
_cell.length_b   1.000
_cell.length_c   1.000
_cell.angle_alpha   90.00
_cell.angle_beta   90.00
_cell.angle_gamma   90.00
#
_symmetry.space_group_name_H-M   'P 1'
#
loop_
_entity.id
_entity.type
_entity.pdbx_description
1 polymer ?
#
loop_
_entity_poly.entity_id
_entity_poly.type
_entity_poly.pdbx_seq_one_letter_code
_entity_poly.pdbx_strand_id
1 'polypeptide(L)'
;MGLLTSKILQETIKKPVNRLFTDAFEQMGAITRKPDTRTKDELVQTIDYYTQRIPEMKEFAKEIKTLNPKHMGTIADTLELSTHKEMLPTYINLGAKTTNGVSYREVIVKDMIEASKTNPEAMELVDAIINNTDSTTSKYALGMMSGGILKNKELAKHMQETAKIVPDIAQETLNGGYTMDYSKQENFMDMIKTFVNPNAKPEKITALFTDLAPATDKLKANFNIYMDKFVNSSTPLEKVKENIKVLPDIVKMLGEKVKDFDVVDFVTKNTNLY
;
A
#
# COMPACT_ATOMS: atom_id res chain seq x y z
N MET A 1 -25.78 -3.14 53.96
CA MET A 1 -24.62 -3.17 53.04
C MET A 1 -24.79 -4.36 52.10
N GLY A 2 -24.74 -4.13 50.80
CA GLY A 2 -24.84 -5.19 49.79
C GLY A 2 -24.44 -4.64 48.43
N LEU A 3 -23.15 -4.36 48.26
CA LEU A 3 -22.55 -4.06 46.96
C LEU A 3 -22.42 -5.39 46.20
N LEU A 4 -23.31 -5.59 45.24
CA LEU A 4 -23.18 -6.62 44.20
C LEU A 4 -22.11 -6.14 43.21
N THR A 5 -20.83 -6.33 43.54
CA THR A 5 -19.77 -6.33 42.51
C THR A 5 -19.57 -7.77 42.08
N SER A 6 -20.38 -8.25 41.13
CA SER A 6 -20.10 -9.55 40.51
C SER A 6 -18.80 -9.43 39.71
N LYS A 7 -17.72 -10.04 40.22
CA LYS A 7 -16.46 -10.31 39.51
C LYS A 7 -16.63 -11.23 38.27
N ILE A 8 -17.86 -11.52 37.85
CA ILE A 8 -18.21 -12.54 36.85
C ILE A 8 -18.43 -11.96 35.44
N LEU A 9 -18.33 -10.64 35.22
CA LEU A 9 -18.53 -10.06 33.87
C LEU A 9 -17.51 -8.99 33.44
N GLN A 10 -16.33 -8.97 34.07
CA GLN A 10 -15.14 -8.42 33.40
C GLN A 10 -14.23 -9.59 33.08
N GLU A 11 -14.55 -10.32 32.00
CA GLU A 11 -13.48 -11.00 31.28
C GLU A 11 -12.51 -9.90 30.86
N THR A 12 -11.42 -9.77 31.61
CA THR A 12 -10.30 -8.94 31.21
C THR A 12 -9.85 -9.51 29.86
N ILE A 13 -10.25 -8.88 28.75
CA ILE A 13 -9.75 -9.26 27.43
C ILE A 13 -8.23 -9.22 27.56
N LYS A 14 -7.59 -10.38 27.47
CA LYS A 14 -6.14 -10.48 27.53
C LYS A 14 -5.60 -9.56 26.43
N LYS A 15 -4.53 -8.81 26.75
CA LYS A 15 -3.88 -7.92 25.79
C LYS A 15 -3.66 -8.69 24.48
N PRO A 16 -4.04 -8.12 23.33
CA PRO A 16 -4.00 -8.80 22.05
C PRO A 16 -2.57 -9.12 21.65
N VAL A 17 -2.42 -10.04 20.70
CA VAL A 17 -1.16 -10.25 19.99
C VAL A 17 -1.04 -9.14 18.95
N ASN A 18 -0.49 -8.01 19.39
CA ASN A 18 -0.13 -6.90 18.52
C ASN A 18 1.06 -7.28 17.65
N ARG A 19 1.03 -6.89 16.38
CA ARG A 19 2.04 -7.25 15.38
C ARG A 19 2.93 -6.07 14.99
N LEU A 20 2.36 -4.87 14.93
CA LEU A 20 3.02 -3.74 14.30
C LEU A 20 3.95 -3.00 15.26
N PHE A 21 3.59 -2.95 16.55
CA PHE A 21 4.28 -2.16 17.56
C PHE A 21 4.81 -3.03 18.72
N THR A 22 5.70 -3.98 18.38
CA THR A 22 6.31 -4.90 19.34
C THR A 22 7.70 -4.49 19.82
N ASP A 23 8.39 -3.65 19.05
CA ASP A 23 9.76 -3.20 19.33
C ASP A 23 9.78 -1.92 20.16
N ALA A 24 10.87 -1.73 20.92
CA ALA A 24 11.06 -0.53 21.76
C ALA A 24 11.29 0.75 20.94
N PHE A 25 11.77 0.62 19.70
CA PHE A 25 11.99 1.73 18.77
C PHE A 25 11.21 1.47 17.48
N GLU A 26 10.46 2.48 17.06
CA GLU A 26 9.70 2.44 15.82
C GLU A 26 10.61 2.72 14.63
N GLN A 27 10.56 1.87 13.61
CA GLN A 27 11.28 2.07 12.36
C GLN A 27 10.55 3.11 11.50
N MET A 28 11.34 3.99 10.86
CA MET A 28 10.85 5.11 10.04
C MET A 28 11.16 4.87 8.56
N GLY A 29 10.27 5.34 7.69
CA GLY A 29 10.41 5.28 6.23
C GLY A 29 10.01 3.93 5.63
N ALA A 30 10.82 3.46 4.69
CA ALA A 30 10.66 2.15 4.05
C ALA A 30 11.12 1.06 5.01
N ILE A 31 10.24 0.10 5.30
CA ILE A 31 10.55 -0.99 6.21
C ILE A 31 10.12 -2.32 5.60
N THR A 32 10.44 -3.43 6.26
CA THR A 32 9.92 -4.74 5.85
C THR A 32 9.48 -5.51 7.07
N ARG A 33 8.17 -5.62 7.26
CA ARG A 33 7.58 -6.40 8.35
C ARG A 33 7.49 -7.86 7.94
N LYS A 34 7.59 -8.75 8.93
CA LYS A 34 7.30 -10.17 8.74
C LYS A 34 5.82 -10.36 8.41
N PRO A 35 5.45 -11.35 7.58
CA PRO A 35 4.06 -11.70 7.34
C PRO A 35 3.28 -11.92 8.64
N ASP A 36 1.97 -11.65 8.62
CA ASP A 36 1.11 -11.94 9.77
C ASP A 36 1.02 -13.46 10.01
N THR A 37 1.43 -13.88 11.20
CA THR A 37 1.40 -15.28 11.64
C THR A 37 0.32 -15.55 12.68
N ARG A 38 -0.51 -14.56 13.02
CA ARG A 38 -1.59 -14.75 14.01
C ARG A 38 -2.57 -15.80 13.51
N THR A 39 -2.89 -16.73 14.40
CA THR A 39 -3.96 -17.70 14.20
C THR A 39 -5.32 -17.00 14.13
N LYS A 40 -6.33 -17.70 13.60
CA LYS A 40 -7.70 -17.16 13.55
C LYS A 40 -8.21 -16.73 14.93
N ASP A 41 -7.91 -17.48 15.98
CA ASP A 41 -8.36 -17.16 17.33
C ASP A 41 -7.66 -15.92 17.89
N GLU A 42 -6.36 -15.75 17.64
CA GLU A 42 -5.60 -14.55 18.00
C GLU A 42 -6.11 -13.31 17.23
N LEU A 43 -6.51 -13.49 15.97
CA LEU A 43 -7.16 -12.43 15.18
C LEU A 43 -8.51 -12.05 15.77
N VAL A 44 -9.37 -13.02 16.10
CA VAL A 44 -10.66 -12.75 16.76
C VAL A 44 -10.46 -11.99 18.07
N GLN A 45 -9.51 -12.41 18.91
CA GLN A 45 -9.19 -11.74 20.15
C GLN A 45 -8.70 -10.30 19.92
N THR A 46 -7.86 -10.08 18.90
CA THR A 46 -7.36 -8.75 18.55
C THR A 46 -8.50 -7.83 18.09
N ILE A 47 -9.38 -8.33 17.22
CA ILE A 47 -10.58 -7.59 16.80
C ILE A 47 -11.48 -7.26 17.99
N ASP A 48 -11.73 -8.22 18.89
CA ASP A 48 -12.53 -7.99 20.10
C ASP A 48 -11.89 -6.95 21.01
N TYR A 49 -10.57 -7.00 21.20
CA TYR A 49 -9.86 -6.04 22.03
C TYR A 49 -10.05 -4.59 21.55
N TYR A 50 -9.87 -4.37 20.25
CA TYR A 50 -9.96 -3.03 19.66
C TYR A 50 -11.40 -2.56 19.53
N THR A 51 -12.31 -3.40 19.03
CA THR A 51 -13.72 -3.03 18.84
C THR A 51 -14.43 -2.72 20.16
N GLN A 52 -14.06 -3.35 21.28
CA GLN A 52 -14.62 -3.00 22.58
C GLN A 52 -14.17 -1.61 23.09
N ARG A 53 -12.98 -1.16 22.69
CA ARG A 53 -12.37 0.12 23.09
C ARG A 53 -12.66 1.27 22.13
N ILE A 54 -13.10 0.96 20.91
CA ILE A 54 -13.46 1.92 19.88
C ILE A 54 -14.97 1.77 19.63
N PRO A 55 -15.83 2.59 20.27
CA PRO A 55 -17.28 2.39 20.26
C PRO A 55 -17.88 2.23 18.87
N GLU A 56 -17.43 3.03 17.90
CA GLU A 56 -17.88 2.98 16.50
C GLU A 56 -17.50 1.68 15.80
N MET A 57 -16.50 0.94 16.28
CA MET A 57 -16.06 -0.33 15.66
C MET A 57 -16.86 -1.55 16.13
N LYS A 58 -17.71 -1.39 17.16
CA LYS A 58 -18.48 -2.51 17.75
C LYS A 58 -19.43 -3.16 16.75
N GLU A 59 -20.04 -2.38 15.87
CA GLU A 59 -21.00 -2.90 14.90
C GLU A 59 -20.34 -3.80 13.84
N PHE A 60 -19.09 -3.51 13.49
CA PHE A 60 -18.34 -4.28 12.48
C PHE A 60 -17.72 -5.57 13.03
N ALA A 61 -17.60 -5.71 14.35
CA ALA A 61 -16.88 -6.82 14.98
C ALA A 61 -17.36 -8.20 14.53
N LYS A 62 -18.68 -8.40 14.41
CA LYS A 62 -19.25 -9.67 13.94
C LYS A 62 -18.90 -9.92 12.47
N GLU A 63 -19.01 -8.90 11.64
CA GLU A 63 -18.79 -9.02 10.21
C GLU A 63 -17.32 -9.30 9.88
N ILE A 64 -16.39 -8.60 10.53
CA ILE A 64 -14.95 -8.81 10.36
C ILE A 64 -14.58 -10.27 10.62
N LYS A 65 -15.14 -10.89 11.66
CA LYS A 65 -14.85 -12.29 12.05
C LYS A 65 -15.35 -13.34 11.06
N THR A 66 -16.19 -12.97 10.10
CA THR A 66 -16.66 -13.86 9.04
C THR A 66 -15.79 -13.84 7.79
N LEU A 67 -14.82 -12.90 7.71
CA LEU A 67 -13.98 -12.73 6.54
C LEU A 67 -12.89 -13.80 6.45
N ASN A 68 -12.21 -13.84 5.30
CA ASN A 68 -10.97 -14.61 5.14
C ASN A 68 -9.95 -14.21 6.22
N PRO A 69 -9.25 -15.17 6.87
CA PRO A 69 -8.25 -14.87 7.89
C PRO A 69 -7.17 -13.86 7.48
N LYS A 70 -6.71 -13.88 6.22
CA LYS A 70 -5.75 -12.90 5.70
C LYS A 70 -6.31 -11.47 5.80
N HIS A 71 -7.56 -11.28 5.36
CA HIS A 71 -8.22 -9.97 5.40
C HIS A 71 -8.57 -9.55 6.83
N MET A 72 -8.90 -10.53 7.71
CA MET A 72 -9.04 -10.28 9.15
C MET A 72 -7.72 -9.75 9.73
N GLY A 73 -6.58 -10.32 9.35
CA GLY A 73 -5.25 -9.84 9.72
C GLY A 73 -5.01 -8.39 9.30
N THR A 74 -5.27 -8.07 8.04
CA THR A 74 -5.12 -6.70 7.53
C THR A 74 -6.01 -5.69 8.26
N ILE A 75 -7.25 -6.06 8.60
CA ILE A 75 -8.15 -5.20 9.38
C ILE A 75 -7.66 -5.08 10.84
N ALA A 76 -7.18 -6.17 11.44
CA ALA A 76 -6.61 -6.13 12.79
C ALA A 76 -5.39 -5.21 12.88
N ASP A 77 -4.51 -5.26 11.89
CA ASP A 77 -3.37 -4.34 11.75
C ASP A 77 -3.83 -2.89 11.55
N THR A 78 -4.88 -2.67 10.77
CA THR A 78 -5.47 -1.34 10.58
C THR A 78 -6.05 -0.79 11.88
N LEU A 79 -6.71 -1.63 12.68
CA LEU A 79 -7.20 -1.23 14.01
C LEU A 79 -6.03 -0.90 14.94
N GLU A 80 -4.98 -1.71 14.94
CA GLU A 80 -3.75 -1.46 15.69
C GLU A 80 -3.14 -0.11 15.29
N LEU A 81 -2.88 0.13 13.99
CA LEU A 81 -2.44 1.43 13.45
C LEU A 81 -3.32 2.58 13.91
N SER A 82 -4.65 2.44 13.79
CA SER A 82 -5.60 3.53 14.09
C SER A 82 -5.59 3.99 15.55
N THR A 83 -5.09 3.14 16.45
CA THR A 83 -4.98 3.44 17.89
C THR A 83 -3.58 3.84 18.32
N HIS A 84 -2.57 3.56 17.49
CA HIS A 84 -1.21 3.99 17.74
C HIS A 84 -1.10 5.50 17.59
N LYS A 85 -0.25 6.12 18.41
CA LYS A 85 0.05 7.54 18.32
C LYS A 85 1.55 7.70 18.17
N GLU A 86 1.97 8.17 17.01
CA GLU A 86 3.37 8.48 16.72
C GLU A 86 3.85 9.61 17.63
N MET A 87 5.08 9.51 18.12
CA MET A 87 5.74 10.57 18.87
C MET A 87 6.41 11.58 17.93
N LEU A 88 5.72 11.94 16.85
CA LEU A 88 6.20 12.85 15.80
C LEU A 88 5.27 14.06 15.65
N PRO A 89 5.80 15.23 15.23
CA PRO A 89 4.98 16.39 14.89
C PRO A 89 3.93 16.10 13.80
N THR A 90 4.24 15.27 12.80
CA THR A 90 3.36 14.94 11.66
C THR A 90 2.50 13.69 11.91
N TYR A 91 1.89 13.57 13.09
CA TYR A 91 1.05 12.40 13.39
C TYR A 91 -0.30 12.46 12.66
N ILE A 92 -0.81 11.29 12.26
CA ILE A 92 -2.13 11.17 11.60
C ILE A 92 -3.10 10.51 12.57
N ASN A 93 -4.20 11.21 12.87
CA ASN A 93 -5.26 10.72 13.73
C ASN A 93 -6.40 10.09 12.92
N LEU A 94 -6.38 8.77 12.74
CA LEU A 94 -7.48 8.07 12.07
C LEU A 94 -8.78 8.05 12.90
N GLY A 95 -8.74 8.39 14.19
CA GLY A 95 -9.93 8.61 15.00
C GLY A 95 -10.59 9.97 14.80
N ALA A 96 -9.97 10.89 14.06
CA ALA A 96 -10.57 12.18 13.74
C ALA A 96 -11.83 12.00 12.88
N LYS A 97 -12.81 12.89 13.09
CA LYS A 97 -14.08 12.87 12.36
C LYS A 97 -13.96 13.62 11.04
N THR A 98 -14.57 13.05 10.01
CA THR A 98 -14.87 13.72 8.74
C THR A 98 -15.94 14.80 8.95
N THR A 99 -16.19 15.61 7.92
CA THR A 99 -17.28 16.61 7.90
C THR A 99 -18.66 16.00 8.14
N ASN A 100 -18.85 14.71 7.83
CA ASN A 100 -20.09 13.97 8.02
C ASN A 100 -20.21 13.34 9.42
N GLY A 101 -19.26 13.59 10.33
CA GLY A 101 -19.31 13.11 11.72
C GLY A 101 -18.82 11.67 11.94
N VAL A 102 -18.47 10.96 10.86
CA VAL A 102 -17.91 9.60 10.81
C VAL A 102 -16.39 9.65 10.93
N SER A 103 -15.74 8.75 11.67
CA SER A 103 -14.28 8.74 11.81
C SER A 103 -13.56 8.18 10.58
N TYR A 104 -12.32 8.59 10.30
CA TYR A 104 -11.54 8.02 9.18
C TYR A 104 -11.38 6.50 9.31
N ARG A 105 -11.07 5.99 10.51
CA ARG A 105 -10.96 4.55 10.76
C ARG A 105 -12.27 3.80 10.48
N GLU A 106 -13.42 4.42 10.73
CA GLU A 106 -14.72 3.83 10.42
C GLU A 106 -14.95 3.72 8.92
N VAL A 107 -14.64 4.77 8.16
CA VAL A 107 -14.69 4.73 6.69
C VAL A 107 -13.75 3.66 6.15
N ILE A 108 -12.50 3.62 6.63
CA ILE A 108 -11.48 2.66 6.20
C ILE A 108 -11.93 1.23 6.47
N VAL A 109 -12.33 0.90 7.70
CA VAL A 109 -12.72 -0.46 8.07
C VAL A 109 -13.96 -0.90 7.29
N LYS A 110 -14.95 -0.02 7.12
CA LYS A 110 -16.12 -0.30 6.29
C LYS A 110 -15.73 -0.60 4.84
N ASP A 111 -14.86 0.21 4.25
CA ASP A 111 -14.39 -0.01 2.87
C ASP A 111 -13.59 -1.31 2.75
N MET A 112 -12.75 -1.65 3.74
CA MET A 112 -12.00 -2.92 3.77
C MET A 112 -12.90 -4.15 3.90
N ILE A 113 -13.97 -4.08 4.71
CA ILE A 113 -14.94 -5.17 4.83
C ILE A 113 -15.65 -5.44 3.50
N GLU A 114 -16.03 -4.37 2.78
CA GLU A 114 -16.68 -4.49 1.48
C GLU A 114 -15.69 -4.94 0.39
N ALA A 115 -14.47 -4.38 0.37
CA ALA A 115 -13.39 -4.77 -0.54
C ALA A 115 -13.00 -6.24 -0.35
N SER A 116 -12.92 -6.73 0.88
CA SER A 116 -12.67 -8.15 1.20
C SER A 116 -13.62 -9.12 0.47
N LYS A 117 -14.84 -8.66 0.13
CA LYS A 117 -15.86 -9.45 -0.58
C LYS A 117 -15.92 -9.19 -2.08
N THR A 118 -15.57 -7.98 -2.52
CA THR A 118 -15.85 -7.47 -3.88
C THR A 118 -14.60 -7.14 -4.69
N ASN A 119 -13.48 -6.88 -4.02
CA ASN A 119 -12.18 -6.50 -4.57
C ASN A 119 -11.06 -6.95 -3.62
N PRO A 120 -10.85 -8.27 -3.44
CA PRO A 120 -9.86 -8.80 -2.50
C PRO A 120 -8.43 -8.34 -2.81
N GLU A 121 -8.12 -8.00 -4.06
CA GLU A 121 -6.83 -7.45 -4.49
C GLU A 121 -6.51 -6.10 -3.80
N ALA A 122 -7.53 -5.31 -3.44
CA ALA A 122 -7.34 -4.10 -2.65
C ALA A 122 -6.82 -4.41 -1.24
N MET A 123 -7.26 -5.54 -0.65
CA MET A 123 -6.77 -5.97 0.65
C MET A 123 -5.29 -6.39 0.57
N GLU A 124 -4.87 -6.97 -0.54
CA GLU A 124 -3.46 -7.31 -0.79
C GLU A 124 -2.60 -6.05 -0.94
N LEU A 125 -3.10 -5.03 -1.62
CA LEU A 125 -2.41 -3.75 -1.72
C LEU A 125 -2.29 -3.06 -0.35
N VAL A 126 -3.35 -3.04 0.45
CA VAL A 126 -3.31 -2.48 1.81
C VAL A 126 -2.32 -3.25 2.68
N ASP A 127 -2.35 -4.58 2.64
CA ASP A 127 -1.40 -5.42 3.37
C ASP A 127 0.05 -5.15 2.93
N ALA A 128 0.31 -5.00 1.62
CA ALA A 128 1.62 -4.65 1.11
C ALA A 128 2.09 -3.27 1.61
N ILE A 129 1.22 -2.26 1.65
CA ILE A 129 1.53 -0.93 2.19
C ILE A 129 1.86 -1.01 3.67
N ILE A 130 1.02 -1.67 4.47
CA ILE A 130 1.24 -1.85 5.90
C ILE A 130 2.53 -2.63 6.16
N ASN A 131 2.87 -3.62 5.34
CA ASN A 131 4.07 -4.43 5.56
C ASN A 131 5.37 -3.72 5.13
N ASN A 132 5.30 -2.66 4.32
CA ASN A 132 6.50 -2.04 3.74
C ASN A 132 6.72 -0.56 4.10
N THR A 133 5.87 0.04 4.93
CA THR A 133 5.95 1.47 5.27
C THR A 133 5.81 1.72 6.77
N ASP A 134 6.39 2.80 7.30
CA ASP A 134 6.15 3.22 8.68
C ASP A 134 4.67 3.53 8.98
N SER A 135 4.35 3.73 10.26
CA SER A 135 2.97 3.98 10.71
C SER A 135 2.37 5.26 10.13
N THR A 136 3.16 6.33 10.03
CA THR A 136 2.72 7.62 9.46
C THR A 136 2.30 7.44 8.00
N THR A 137 3.14 6.77 7.22
CA THR A 137 2.89 6.52 5.80
C THR A 137 1.74 5.55 5.60
N SER A 138 1.68 4.46 6.38
CA SER A 138 0.54 3.52 6.35
C SER A 138 -0.78 4.24 6.61
N LYS A 139 -0.84 5.10 7.64
CA LYS A 139 -2.05 5.88 7.96
C LYS A 139 -2.41 6.89 6.86
N TYR A 140 -1.40 7.57 6.30
CA TYR A 140 -1.61 8.51 5.20
C TYR A 140 -2.23 7.79 4.00
N ALA A 141 -1.64 6.66 3.60
CA ALA A 141 -2.11 5.86 2.48
C ALA A 141 -3.53 5.31 2.73
N LEU A 142 -3.80 4.75 3.91
CA LEU A 142 -5.13 4.27 4.29
C LEU A 142 -6.18 5.40 4.23
N GLY A 143 -5.83 6.61 4.70
CA GLY A 143 -6.70 7.77 4.59
C GLY A 143 -7.01 8.15 3.14
N MET A 144 -5.98 8.22 2.29
CA MET A 144 -6.10 8.54 0.86
C MET A 144 -6.84 7.47 0.05
N MET A 145 -6.77 6.21 0.47
CA MET A 145 -7.46 5.09 -0.17
C MET A 145 -8.88 4.87 0.38
N SER A 146 -9.26 5.58 1.43
CA SER A 146 -10.64 5.53 1.94
C SER A 146 -11.59 6.35 1.08
N GLY A 147 -12.89 6.02 1.09
CA GLY A 147 -13.89 6.74 0.31
C GLY A 147 -14.17 6.14 -1.07
N GLY A 148 -13.95 4.82 -1.21
CA GLY A 148 -14.46 4.04 -2.35
C GLY A 148 -13.42 3.44 -3.28
N ILE A 149 -12.17 3.93 -3.32
CA ILE A 149 -11.16 3.37 -4.24
C ILE A 149 -10.87 1.89 -3.93
N LEU A 150 -10.78 1.51 -2.65
CA LEU A 150 -10.61 0.11 -2.22
C LEU A 150 -11.69 -0.83 -2.78
N LYS A 151 -12.87 -0.31 -3.08
CA LYS A 151 -14.03 -1.08 -3.53
C LYS A 151 -14.19 -1.08 -5.05
N ASN A 152 -13.32 -0.36 -5.77
CA ASN A 152 -13.38 -0.29 -7.20
C ASN A 152 -12.79 -1.55 -7.85
N LYS A 153 -13.66 -2.53 -8.11
CA LYS A 153 -13.30 -3.80 -8.76
C LYS A 153 -12.68 -3.64 -10.16
N GLU A 154 -12.89 -2.52 -10.85
CA GLU A 154 -12.28 -2.28 -12.16
C GLU A 154 -10.77 -2.10 -12.06
N LEU A 155 -10.29 -1.74 -10.87
CA LEU A 155 -8.87 -1.55 -10.55
C LEU A 155 -8.25 -2.76 -9.84
N ALA A 156 -8.97 -3.88 -9.69
CA ALA A 156 -8.49 -5.06 -8.96
C ALA A 156 -7.11 -5.52 -9.46
N LYS A 157 -6.95 -5.69 -10.79
CA LYS A 157 -5.67 -6.09 -11.39
C LYS A 157 -4.58 -5.04 -11.19
N HIS A 158 -4.92 -3.75 -11.26
CA HIS A 158 -3.97 -2.67 -11.02
C HIS A 158 -3.46 -2.72 -9.58
N MET A 159 -4.35 -2.91 -8.61
CA MET A 159 -4.00 -3.04 -7.20
C MET A 159 -3.14 -4.28 -6.95
N GLN A 160 -3.48 -5.41 -7.56
CA GLN A 160 -2.71 -6.64 -7.46
C GLN A 160 -1.28 -6.48 -7.98
N GLU A 161 -1.10 -5.88 -9.16
CA GLU A 161 0.25 -5.66 -9.71
C GLU A 161 1.01 -4.59 -8.93
N THR A 162 0.33 -3.54 -8.47
CA THR A 162 0.93 -2.50 -7.62
C THR A 162 1.40 -3.08 -6.29
N ALA A 163 0.64 -3.98 -5.67
CA ALA A 163 0.99 -4.61 -4.40
C ALA A 163 2.36 -5.29 -4.43
N LYS A 164 2.75 -5.88 -5.58
CA LYS A 164 4.03 -6.56 -5.75
C LYS A 164 5.23 -5.63 -5.72
N ILE A 165 5.04 -4.37 -6.09
CA ILE A 165 6.11 -3.36 -6.23
C ILE A 165 6.07 -2.30 -5.14
N VAL A 166 5.13 -2.39 -4.18
CA VAL A 166 5.10 -1.49 -3.01
C VAL A 166 6.44 -1.44 -2.26
N PRO A 167 7.19 -2.55 -2.05
CA PRO A 167 8.51 -2.48 -1.41
C PRO A 167 9.46 -1.54 -2.16
N ASP A 168 9.50 -1.62 -3.49
CA ASP A 168 10.37 -0.78 -4.33
C ASP A 168 9.91 0.69 -4.28
N ILE A 169 8.61 0.95 -4.38
CA ILE A 169 8.05 2.31 -4.26
C ILE A 169 8.39 2.92 -2.89
N ALA A 170 8.25 2.13 -1.81
CA ALA A 170 8.57 2.58 -0.46
C ALA A 170 10.05 2.96 -0.35
N GLN A 171 10.96 2.12 -0.84
CA GLN A 171 12.40 2.40 -0.84
C GLN A 171 12.70 3.70 -1.59
N GLU A 172 12.15 3.90 -2.78
CA GLU A 172 12.50 5.11 -3.55
C GLU A 172 11.92 6.41 -2.98
N THR A 173 10.77 6.36 -2.32
CA THR A 173 10.06 7.57 -1.89
C THR A 173 10.27 7.94 -0.43
N LEU A 174 10.50 6.96 0.44
CA LEU A 174 10.53 7.17 1.89
C LEU A 174 11.95 7.25 2.46
N ASN A 175 12.98 6.86 1.68
CA ASN A 175 14.37 6.91 2.10
C ASN A 175 14.88 8.33 2.39
N GLY A 176 15.85 8.46 3.29
CA GLY A 176 16.55 9.74 3.56
C GLY A 176 16.00 10.58 4.72
N GLY A 177 15.76 9.97 5.90
CA GLY A 177 15.45 10.70 7.14
C GLY A 177 14.06 11.34 7.21
N TYR A 178 13.68 11.84 8.38
CA TYR A 178 12.38 12.48 8.61
C TYR A 178 12.39 13.96 8.20
N THR A 179 11.43 14.39 7.37
CA THR A 179 11.37 15.74 6.79
C THR A 179 10.50 16.74 7.56
N MET A 180 9.78 16.31 8.60
CA MET A 180 8.80 17.13 9.36
C MET A 180 7.60 17.64 8.53
N ASP A 181 7.34 17.05 7.37
CA ASP A 181 6.18 17.30 6.51
C ASP A 181 5.64 15.97 5.93
N TYR A 182 4.66 16.07 5.01
CA TYR A 182 4.07 14.92 4.32
C TYR A 182 4.59 14.70 2.89
N SER A 183 5.64 15.39 2.46
CA SER A 183 6.12 15.36 1.07
C SER A 183 6.49 13.95 0.60
N LYS A 184 7.06 13.14 1.49
CA LYS A 184 7.40 11.74 1.22
C LYS A 184 6.17 10.84 1.09
N GLN A 185 5.17 11.04 1.94
CA GLN A 185 3.90 10.31 1.88
C GLN A 185 3.10 10.70 0.63
N GLU A 186 3.15 11.97 0.24
CA GLU A 186 2.58 12.47 -1.02
C GLU A 186 3.26 11.79 -2.21
N ASN A 187 4.59 11.81 -2.28
CA ASN A 187 5.36 11.14 -3.35
C ASN A 187 5.07 9.64 -3.42
N PHE A 188 5.05 8.95 -2.26
CA PHE A 188 4.68 7.53 -2.18
C PHE A 188 3.29 7.29 -2.78
N MET A 189 2.30 8.08 -2.37
CA MET A 189 0.94 7.93 -2.87
C MET A 189 0.78 8.32 -4.33
N ASP A 190 1.54 9.28 -4.83
CA ASP A 190 1.50 9.66 -6.25
C ASP A 190 2.08 8.56 -7.15
N MET A 191 3.09 7.84 -6.68
CA MET A 191 3.54 6.61 -7.35
C MET A 191 2.47 5.52 -7.31
N ILE A 192 1.82 5.27 -6.17
CA ILE A 192 0.71 4.31 -6.09
C ILE A 192 -0.42 4.70 -7.06
N LYS A 193 -0.82 5.97 -7.12
CA LYS A 193 -1.87 6.47 -8.03
C LYS A 193 -1.49 6.35 -9.51
N THR A 194 -0.20 6.44 -9.84
CA THR A 194 0.28 6.23 -11.21
C THR A 194 -0.09 4.84 -11.71
N PHE A 195 0.00 3.84 -10.83
CA PHE A 195 -0.27 2.44 -11.15
C PHE A 195 -1.73 2.03 -10.92
N VAL A 196 -2.36 2.53 -9.86
CA VAL A 196 -3.78 2.30 -9.54
C VAL A 196 -4.65 3.36 -10.24
N ASN A 197 -4.67 3.30 -11.56
CA ASN A 197 -5.39 4.24 -12.44
C ASN A 197 -6.04 3.48 -13.62
N PRO A 198 -7.27 3.83 -14.03
CA PRO A 198 -7.98 3.14 -15.12
C PRO A 198 -7.23 3.09 -16.46
N ASN A 199 -6.37 4.07 -16.74
CA ASN A 199 -5.64 4.14 -18.00
C ASN A 199 -4.39 3.23 -18.02
N ALA A 200 -3.86 2.90 -16.84
CA ALA A 200 -2.68 2.06 -16.74
C ALA A 200 -3.00 0.64 -17.21
N LYS A 201 -2.03 -0.02 -17.85
CA LYS A 201 -2.13 -1.43 -18.24
C LYS A 201 -1.48 -2.29 -17.16
N PRO A 202 -2.23 -3.14 -16.43
CA PRO A 202 -1.67 -3.91 -15.32
C PRO A 202 -0.41 -4.71 -15.67
N GLU A 203 -0.40 -5.37 -16.82
CA GLU A 203 0.74 -6.14 -17.32
C GLU A 203 2.00 -5.29 -17.57
N LYS A 204 1.85 -3.98 -17.79
CA LYS A 204 2.98 -3.06 -17.93
C LYS A 204 3.51 -2.56 -16.59
N ILE A 205 2.72 -2.59 -15.53
CA ILE A 205 3.20 -2.26 -14.18
C ILE A 205 4.31 -3.25 -13.83
N THR A 206 4.06 -4.55 -13.97
CA THR A 206 5.06 -5.60 -13.73
C THR A 206 6.29 -5.43 -14.65
N ALA A 207 6.06 -5.24 -15.95
CA ALA A 207 7.13 -5.15 -16.94
C ALA A 207 8.05 -3.94 -16.74
N LEU A 208 7.53 -2.84 -16.16
CA LEU A 208 8.34 -1.69 -15.80
C LEU A 208 9.48 -2.08 -14.85
N PHE A 209 9.18 -2.88 -13.83
CA PHE A 209 10.11 -3.26 -12.78
C PHE A 209 10.90 -4.53 -13.10
N THR A 210 10.34 -5.48 -13.87
CA THR A 210 11.06 -6.72 -14.21
C THR A 210 11.89 -6.62 -15.49
N ASP A 211 11.50 -5.73 -16.41
CA ASP A 211 12.10 -5.68 -17.75
C ASP A 211 12.80 -4.33 -17.99
N LEU A 212 12.06 -3.22 -17.94
CA LEU A 212 12.60 -1.91 -18.33
C LEU A 212 13.64 -1.38 -17.34
N ALA A 213 13.32 -1.26 -16.06
CA ALA A 213 14.24 -0.73 -15.06
C ALA A 213 15.55 -1.55 -14.97
N PRO A 214 15.51 -2.90 -14.90
CA PRO A 214 16.74 -3.69 -14.91
C PRO A 214 17.52 -3.60 -16.23
N ALA A 215 16.85 -3.34 -17.35
CA ALA A 215 17.53 -3.10 -18.62
C ALA A 215 18.25 -1.75 -18.63
N THR A 216 17.64 -0.70 -18.07
CA THR A 216 18.27 0.62 -17.95
C THR A 216 19.41 0.65 -16.95
N ASP A 217 19.30 -0.04 -15.81
CA ASP A 217 20.33 -0.07 -14.77
C ASP A 217 21.65 -0.70 -15.23
N LYS A 218 21.58 -1.58 -16.24
CA LYS A 218 22.77 -2.19 -16.86
C LYS A 218 23.50 -1.25 -17.81
N LEU A 219 22.90 -0.12 -18.16
CA LEU A 219 23.47 0.86 -19.08
C LEU A 219 24.30 1.87 -18.30
N LYS A 220 25.37 2.37 -18.93
CA LYS A 220 26.29 3.34 -18.29
C LYS A 220 25.71 4.74 -18.15
N ALA A 221 24.54 5.00 -18.73
CA ALA A 221 23.88 6.30 -18.71
C ALA A 221 22.70 6.27 -17.73
N ASN A 222 22.50 7.38 -17.02
CA ASN A 222 21.34 7.54 -16.14
C ASN A 222 20.14 7.96 -16.99
N PHE A 223 19.11 7.11 -17.04
CA PHE A 223 17.89 7.38 -17.77
C PHE A 223 16.76 7.76 -16.81
N ASN A 224 15.95 8.73 -17.21
CA ASN A 224 14.68 8.99 -16.55
C ASN A 224 13.64 8.00 -17.07
N ILE A 225 13.00 7.27 -16.14
CA ILE A 225 11.89 6.40 -16.46
C ILE A 225 10.59 7.13 -16.14
N TYR A 226 9.93 7.66 -17.17
CA TYR A 226 8.58 8.24 -17.09
C TYR A 226 7.54 7.12 -16.92
N MET A 227 7.28 6.71 -15.68
CA MET A 227 6.48 5.54 -15.34
C MET A 227 5.04 5.64 -15.85
N ASP A 228 4.43 6.82 -15.72
CA ASP A 228 3.08 7.12 -16.18
C ASP A 228 2.95 6.92 -17.70
N LYS A 229 3.91 7.43 -18.47
CA LYS A 229 3.97 7.29 -19.93
C LYS A 229 4.13 5.84 -20.33
N PHE A 230 4.91 5.07 -19.58
CA PHE A 230 5.13 3.65 -19.85
C PHE A 230 3.85 2.82 -19.63
N VAL A 231 3.25 2.92 -18.43
CA VAL A 231 2.10 2.08 -18.05
C VAL A 231 0.82 2.46 -18.80
N ASN A 232 0.69 3.72 -19.24
CA ASN A 232 -0.46 4.20 -20.00
C ASN A 232 -0.29 4.03 -21.53
N SER A 233 0.88 3.59 -22.01
CA SER A 233 1.13 3.43 -23.44
C SER A 233 0.14 2.45 -24.09
N SER A 234 -0.27 2.71 -25.33
CA SER A 234 -1.10 1.80 -26.13
C SER A 234 -0.32 0.69 -26.83
N THR A 235 1.01 0.73 -26.83
CA THR A 235 1.85 -0.22 -27.55
C THR A 235 1.78 -1.61 -26.91
N PRO A 236 1.56 -2.70 -27.66
CA PRO A 236 1.49 -4.05 -27.09
C PRO A 236 2.75 -4.41 -26.29
N LEU A 237 2.57 -5.09 -25.14
CA LEU A 237 3.69 -5.43 -24.25
C LEU A 237 4.78 -6.24 -24.96
N GLU A 238 4.43 -7.15 -25.86
CA GLU A 238 5.42 -7.94 -26.62
C GLU A 238 6.34 -7.05 -27.46
N LYS A 239 5.79 -6.01 -28.10
CA LYS A 239 6.60 -5.03 -28.86
C LYS A 239 7.48 -4.19 -27.93
N VAL A 240 6.96 -3.81 -26.77
CA VAL A 240 7.76 -3.10 -25.76
C VAL A 240 8.95 -3.96 -25.34
N LYS A 241 8.76 -5.26 -25.11
CA LYS A 241 9.83 -6.20 -24.77
C LYS A 241 10.84 -6.38 -25.90
N GLU A 242 10.40 -6.44 -27.15
CA GLU A 242 11.29 -6.43 -28.32
C GLU A 242 12.16 -5.18 -28.36
N ASN A 243 11.57 -4.00 -28.12
CA ASN A 243 12.30 -2.74 -28.07
C ASN A 243 13.30 -2.69 -26.91
N ILE A 244 12.95 -3.21 -25.74
CA ILE A 244 13.87 -3.30 -24.59
C ILE A 244 15.09 -4.15 -24.95
N LYS A 245 14.95 -5.22 -25.74
CA LYS A 245 16.09 -6.08 -26.13
C LYS A 245 17.12 -5.36 -26.99
N VAL A 246 16.70 -4.45 -27.86
CA VAL A 246 17.59 -3.68 -28.75
C VAL A 246 18.12 -2.39 -28.11
N LEU A 247 17.61 -2.01 -26.94
CA LEU A 247 17.98 -0.79 -26.23
C LEU A 247 19.50 -0.63 -26.02
N PRO A 248 20.26 -1.67 -25.61
CA PRO A 248 21.71 -1.52 -25.40
C PRO A 248 22.47 -1.12 -26.67
N ASP A 249 22.07 -1.66 -27.83
CA ASP A 249 22.71 -1.36 -29.11
C ASP A 249 22.41 0.07 -29.56
N ILE A 250 21.16 0.52 -29.40
CA ILE A 250 20.75 1.90 -29.70
C ILE A 250 21.50 2.89 -28.82
N VAL A 251 21.58 2.62 -27.52
CA VAL A 251 22.32 3.47 -26.57
C VAL A 251 23.81 3.56 -26.93
N LYS A 252 24.41 2.45 -27.37
CA LYS A 252 25.79 2.44 -27.88
C LYS A 252 25.95 3.26 -29.16
N MET A 253 24.99 3.18 -30.09
CA MET A 253 25.00 3.94 -31.34
C MET A 253 24.85 5.45 -31.14
N LEU A 254 24.08 5.88 -30.12
CA LEU A 254 23.84 7.29 -29.84
C LEU A 254 25.09 8.02 -29.32
N GLY A 255 26.05 7.31 -28.74
CA GLY A 255 27.28 7.90 -28.21
C GLY A 255 26.98 9.04 -27.23
N GLU A 256 27.50 10.24 -27.49
CA GLU A 256 27.30 11.41 -26.62
C GLU A 256 25.85 11.92 -26.58
N LYS A 257 25.04 11.62 -27.60
CA LYS A 257 23.63 12.04 -27.68
C LYS A 257 22.71 11.26 -26.74
N VAL A 258 23.23 10.24 -26.06
CA VAL A 258 22.47 9.42 -25.09
C VAL A 258 21.87 10.25 -23.94
N LYS A 259 22.46 11.42 -23.62
CA LYS A 259 22.00 12.28 -22.52
C LYS A 259 20.58 12.83 -22.71
N ASP A 260 20.17 13.02 -23.97
CA ASP A 260 18.84 13.55 -24.32
C ASP A 260 17.85 12.43 -24.72
N PHE A 261 18.23 11.17 -24.52
CA PHE A 261 17.46 10.03 -24.97
C PHE A 261 16.34 9.67 -23.98
N ASP A 262 15.08 9.80 -24.42
CA ASP A 262 13.91 9.32 -23.69
C ASP A 262 13.72 7.82 -23.95
N VAL A 263 14.20 7.01 -23.00
CA VAL A 263 14.10 5.54 -23.09
C VAL A 263 12.65 5.06 -23.12
N VAL A 264 11.73 5.75 -22.43
CA VAL A 264 10.33 5.37 -22.41
C VAL A 264 9.70 5.67 -23.76
N ASP A 265 9.98 6.82 -24.36
CA ASP A 265 9.52 7.15 -25.72
C ASP A 265 10.00 6.10 -26.72
N PHE A 266 11.27 5.72 -26.64
CA PHE A 266 11.83 4.71 -27.52
C PHE A 266 11.08 3.37 -27.38
N VAL A 267 11.00 2.81 -26.18
CA VAL A 267 10.39 1.48 -26.01
C VAL A 267 8.88 1.47 -26.27
N THR A 268 8.21 2.61 -26.11
CA THR A 268 6.76 2.72 -26.27
C THR A 268 6.27 3.29 -27.59
N LYS A 269 7.09 3.95 -28.41
CA LYS A 269 6.68 4.50 -29.71
C LYS A 269 7.38 3.90 -30.92
N ASN A 270 8.60 3.37 -30.79
CA ASN A 270 9.30 2.81 -31.94
C ASN A 270 8.69 1.46 -32.30
N THR A 271 7.68 1.46 -33.16
CA THR A 271 7.02 0.22 -33.59
C THR A 271 7.72 -0.50 -34.74
N ASN A 272 8.71 0.14 -35.40
CA ASN A 272 9.39 -0.40 -36.58
C ASN A 272 10.91 -0.12 -36.53
N LEU A 273 11.69 -1.11 -36.13
CA LEU A 273 13.09 -1.29 -36.58
C LEU A 273 13.21 -2.47 -37.56
N TYR A 274 12.09 -2.85 -38.18
CA TYR A 274 12.02 -3.75 -39.34
C TYR A 274 11.02 -3.19 -40.34
#